data_AF-A0A9D6W949-F1
#
_entry.id   AF-A0A9D6W949-F1
#
_cell.length_a   1.000
_cell.length_b   1.000
_cell.length_c   1.000
_cell.angle_alpha   90.00
_cell.angle_beta   90.00
_cell.angle_gamma   90.00
#
_symmetry.space_group_name_H-M   'P 1'
#
loop_
_entity.id
_entity.type
_entity.pdbx_description
1 polymer ?
#
loop_
_entity_poly.entity_id
_entity_poly.type
_entity_poly.pdbx_seq_one_letter_code
_entity_poly.pdbx_strand_id
1 'polypeptide(L)'
;MIKADEAVVDGVITSNGGSGSGYQSGSGSGGTISLDVGILSGAGTVRANGGAYEVGGGGGRIAVRYDTLNMTQDRIQALGGQGGNAQGGAGTVNLTSQ
;
A
#
# COMPACT_ATOMS: atom_id res chain seq x y z
N MET A 1 12.70 0.91 3.38
CA MET A 1 12.33 1.67 4.59
C MET A 1 12.70 3.12 4.33
N ILE A 2 11.84 4.06 4.71
CA ILE A 2 12.13 5.50 4.70
C ILE A 2 12.19 5.96 6.15
N LYS A 3 13.24 6.69 6.50
CA LYS A 3 13.41 7.31 7.81
C LYS A 3 13.76 8.79 7.63
N ALA A 4 12.99 9.69 8.26
CA ALA A 4 13.17 11.13 8.13
C ALA A 4 12.46 11.89 9.25
N ASP A 5 12.90 13.10 9.59
CA ASP A 5 12.14 13.94 10.53
C ASP A 5 10.80 14.39 9.93
N GLU A 6 10.78 14.70 8.63
CA GLU A 6 9.58 15.04 7.87
C GLU A 6 9.55 14.33 6.51
N ALA A 7 8.38 13.82 6.13
CA ALA A 7 8.10 13.29 4.81
C ALA A 7 6.82 13.91 4.24
N VAL A 8 6.99 14.65 3.14
CA VAL A 8 5.88 15.18 2.34
C VAL A 8 5.65 14.26 1.14
N VAL A 9 4.47 13.63 1.09
CA VAL A 9 4.08 12.73 0.00
C VAL A 9 2.99 13.38 -0.82
N ASP A 10 3.37 14.08 -1.89
CA ASP A 10 2.40 14.62 -2.87
C ASP A 10 2.21 13.69 -4.08
N GLY A 11 3.17 12.79 -4.30
CA GLY A 11 3.13 11.77 -5.34
C GLY A 11 2.64 10.42 -4.84
N VAL A 12 3.30 9.35 -5.29
CA VAL A 12 2.94 7.98 -4.95
C VAL A 12 4.15 7.23 -4.40
N ILE A 13 4.01 6.69 -3.19
CA ILE A 13 4.90 5.63 -2.68
C ILE A 13 4.17 4.31 -2.91
N THR A 14 4.72 3.42 -3.74
CA THR A 14 4.05 2.16 -4.06
C THR A 14 4.97 0.95 -4.04
N SER A 15 4.41 -0.15 -3.54
CA SER A 15 4.94 -1.51 -3.70
C SER A 15 3.84 -2.44 -4.24
N ASN A 16 2.98 -1.93 -5.13
CA ASN A 16 1.87 -2.71 -5.66
C ASN A 16 2.33 -3.94 -6.44
N GLY A 17 1.53 -4.99 -6.38
CA GLY A 17 1.68 -6.17 -7.21
C GLY A 17 1.36 -5.89 -8.68
N GLY A 18 2.07 -6.55 -9.59
CA GLY A 18 1.79 -6.51 -11.02
C GLY A 18 0.53 -7.28 -11.38
N SER A 19 -0.18 -6.82 -12.41
CA SER A 19 -1.34 -7.55 -12.96
C SER A 19 -0.86 -8.79 -13.71
N GLY A 20 -1.51 -9.93 -13.48
CA GLY A 20 -1.29 -11.12 -14.29
C GLY A 20 -1.82 -10.92 -15.71
N SER A 21 -1.33 -11.71 -16.66
CA SER A 21 -1.85 -11.75 -18.03
C SER A 21 -2.17 -13.19 -18.43
N GLY A 22 -3.32 -13.39 -19.09
CA GLY A 22 -3.76 -14.70 -19.59
C GLY A 22 -4.93 -15.31 -18.81
N TYR A 23 -5.47 -16.39 -19.36
CA TYR A 23 -6.65 -17.08 -18.82
C TYR A 23 -6.37 -17.67 -17.44
N GLN A 24 -7.21 -17.31 -16.46
CA GLN A 24 -7.12 -17.68 -15.05
C GLN A 24 -5.76 -17.38 -14.41
N SER A 25 -5.04 -16.39 -14.94
CA SER A 25 -3.70 -16.03 -14.47
C SER A 25 -3.74 -15.30 -13.12
N GLY A 26 -2.84 -15.71 -12.23
CA GLY A 26 -2.62 -15.07 -10.92
C GLY A 26 -1.92 -13.72 -11.06
N SER A 27 -2.36 -12.75 -10.27
CA SER A 27 -1.70 -11.44 -10.16
C SER A 27 -0.74 -11.39 -8.97
N GLY A 28 0.27 -10.53 -9.06
CA GLY A 28 1.29 -10.37 -8.02
C GLY A 28 0.71 -9.78 -6.73
N SER A 29 1.24 -10.19 -5.58
CA SER A 29 0.88 -9.60 -4.29
C SER A 29 1.51 -8.21 -4.10
N GLY A 30 0.90 -7.38 -3.26
CA GLY A 30 1.52 -6.17 -2.74
C GLY A 30 2.75 -6.48 -1.90
N GLY A 31 3.72 -5.57 -1.90
CA GLY A 31 4.97 -5.66 -1.15
C GLY A 31 4.87 -5.08 0.26
N THR A 32 6.02 -4.65 0.79
CA THR A 32 6.09 -4.01 2.11
C THR A 32 6.51 -2.54 1.97
N ILE A 33 5.83 -1.65 2.70
CA ILE A 33 6.24 -0.25 2.89
C ILE A 33 6.45 -0.04 4.39
N SER A 34 7.56 0.61 4.74
CA SER A 34 7.87 0.97 6.12
C SER A 34 8.35 2.41 6.15
N LEU A 35 7.62 3.23 6.90
CA LEU A 35 7.89 4.64 7.16
C LEU A 35 8.11 4.82 8.67
N ASP A 36 9.20 5.47 9.02
CA ASP A 36 9.55 5.87 10.38
C ASP A 36 9.87 7.37 10.33
N VAL A 37 8.88 8.21 10.60
CA VAL A 37 8.98 9.66 10.37
C VAL A 37 8.48 10.48 11.55
N GLY A 38 8.92 11.72 11.70
CA GLY A 38 8.28 12.62 12.68
C GLY A 38 6.93 13.09 12.16
N ILE A 39 6.95 13.83 11.04
CA ILE A 39 5.74 14.34 10.37
C ILE A 39 5.53 13.61 9.04
N LEU A 40 4.34 13.03 8.85
CA LEU A 40 3.88 12.54 7.55
C LEU A 40 2.76 13.44 7.02
N SER A 41 2.98 14.07 5.87
CA SER A 41 2.04 15.03 5.26
C SER A 41 1.92 14.86 3.75
N GLY A 42 1.05 15.65 3.11
CA GLY A 42 0.91 15.74 1.66
C GLY A 42 -0.40 15.21 1.11
N ALA A 43 -0.64 15.46 -0.18
CA ALA A 43 -1.87 15.12 -0.88
C ALA A 43 -1.79 13.81 -1.71
N GLY A 44 -0.66 13.10 -1.63
CA GLY A 44 -0.35 11.91 -2.40
C GLY A 44 -0.99 10.62 -1.87
N THR A 45 -0.37 9.48 -2.17
CA THR A 45 -0.81 8.16 -1.68
C THR A 45 0.35 7.23 -1.33
N VAL A 46 0.12 6.36 -0.36
CA VAL A 46 1.02 5.27 0.03
C VAL A 46 0.28 3.95 -0.17
N ARG A 47 0.73 3.10 -1.10
CA ARG A 47 -0.02 1.90 -1.49
C ARG A 47 0.80 0.65 -1.70
N ALA A 48 0.35 -0.45 -1.10
CA ALA A 48 0.88 -1.79 -1.26
C ALA A 48 -0.26 -2.73 -1.69
N ASN A 49 -1.02 -2.35 -2.72
CA ASN A 49 -2.16 -3.13 -3.18
C ASN A 49 -1.71 -4.34 -4.01
N GLY A 50 -2.47 -5.42 -3.97
CA GLY A 50 -2.30 -6.54 -4.88
C GLY A 50 -2.62 -6.17 -6.34
N GLY A 51 -2.03 -6.89 -7.29
CA GLY A 51 -2.32 -6.76 -8.71
C GLY A 51 -3.73 -7.25 -9.05
N ALA A 52 -4.35 -6.62 -10.04
CA ALA A 52 -5.70 -6.95 -10.52
C ALA A 52 -5.62 -7.77 -11.82
N TYR A 53 -6.71 -8.46 -12.20
CA TYR A 53 -7.05 -8.98 -13.54
C TYR A 53 -8.12 -10.08 -13.39
N GLU A 54 -7.79 -11.35 -13.68
CA GLU A 54 -8.70 -12.48 -13.48
C GLU A 54 -8.63 -13.03 -12.04
N VAL A 55 -7.43 -13.30 -11.55
CA VAL A 55 -7.19 -13.73 -10.16
C VAL A 55 -6.36 -12.67 -9.44
N GLY A 56 -6.98 -11.99 -8.48
CA GLY A 56 -6.40 -10.87 -7.74
C GLY A 56 -5.27 -11.30 -6.80
N GLY A 57 -4.20 -10.52 -6.76
CA GLY A 57 -3.09 -10.71 -5.82
C GLY A 57 -3.46 -10.21 -4.42
N GLY A 58 -2.87 -10.79 -3.38
CA GLY A 58 -3.06 -10.32 -2.01
C GLY A 58 -2.50 -8.91 -1.77
N GLY A 59 -3.11 -8.14 -0.87
CA GLY A 59 -2.55 -6.89 -0.39
C GLY A 59 -1.27 -7.08 0.42
N GLY A 60 -0.46 -6.03 0.49
CA GLY A 60 0.83 -6.01 1.14
C GLY A 60 0.79 -5.60 2.61
N ARG A 61 1.93 -5.15 3.13
CA ARG A 61 2.04 -4.65 4.50
C ARG A 61 2.56 -3.22 4.51
N ILE A 62 1.87 -2.34 5.20
CA ILE A 62 2.32 -0.97 5.44
C ILE A 62 2.45 -0.77 6.94
N ALA A 63 3.63 -0.34 7.38
CA ALA A 63 3.85 0.15 8.74
C ALA A 63 4.30 1.61 8.68
N VAL A 64 3.56 2.49 9.35
CA VAL A 64 3.90 3.90 9.50
C VAL A 64 4.01 4.19 10.99
N ARG A 65 5.21 4.59 11.42
CA ARG A 65 5.45 5.12 12.76
C ARG A 65 5.64 6.62 12.62
N TYR A 66 4.85 7.41 13.35
CA TYR A 66 4.82 8.87 13.21
C TYR A 66 4.64 9.60 14.54
N ASP A 67 5.10 10.85 14.65
CA ASP A 67 4.69 11.76 15.74
C ASP A 67 3.42 12.54 15.34
N THR A 68 3.36 13.03 14.10
CA THR A 68 2.24 13.79 13.54
C THR A 68 1.83 13.26 12.17
N LEU A 69 0.54 12.98 12.00
CA LEU A 69 -0.04 12.54 10.73
C LEU A 69 -0.97 13.61 10.15
N ASN A 70 -0.46 14.38 9.19
CA ASN A 70 -1.16 15.42 8.44
C ASN A 70 -1.56 14.94 7.04
N MET A 71 -2.12 13.72 6.98
CA MET A 71 -2.58 13.06 5.76
C MET A 71 -3.83 12.24 6.10
N THR A 72 -4.79 12.16 5.18
CA THR A 72 -5.97 11.30 5.36
C THR A 72 -5.56 9.83 5.34
N GLN A 73 -5.97 9.06 6.35
CA GLN A 73 -5.58 7.64 6.50
C GLN A 73 -5.99 6.76 5.33
N ASP A 74 -7.12 7.06 4.67
CA ASP A 74 -7.60 6.32 3.48
C ASP A 74 -6.62 6.36 2.29
N ARG A 75 -5.68 7.32 2.29
CA ARG A 75 -4.62 7.41 1.28
C ARG A 75 -3.48 6.42 1.52
N ILE A 76 -3.50 5.70 2.65
CA ILE A 76 -2.56 4.67 3.03
C ILE A 76 -3.27 3.32 2.93
N GLN A 77 -2.97 2.55 1.88
CA GLN A 77 -3.80 1.39 1.52
C GLN A 77 -3.00 0.14 1.17
N ALA A 78 -3.48 -1.01 1.65
CA ALA A 78 -2.94 -2.33 1.34
C ALA A 78 -4.07 -3.25 0.88
N LEU A 79 -4.79 -2.85 -0.16
CA LEU A 79 -5.97 -3.58 -0.64
C LEU A 79 -5.57 -4.87 -1.39
N GLY A 80 -6.47 -5.84 -1.38
CA GLY A 80 -6.39 -6.97 -2.31
C GLY A 80 -6.67 -6.52 -3.74
N GLY A 81 -6.05 -7.22 -4.70
CA GLY A 81 -6.28 -7.00 -6.11
C GLY A 81 -7.69 -7.40 -6.53
N GLN A 82 -8.32 -6.58 -7.36
CA GLN A 82 -9.66 -6.87 -7.90
C GLN A 82 -9.55 -7.89 -9.04
N GLY A 83 -10.11 -9.07 -8.84
CA GLY A 83 -10.12 -10.14 -9.85
C GLY A 83 -11.53 -10.39 -10.39
N GLY A 84 -11.64 -10.66 -11.69
CA GLY A 84 -12.92 -11.06 -12.31
C GLY A 84 -13.40 -12.43 -11.84
N ASN A 85 -12.48 -13.36 -11.57
CA ASN A 85 -12.78 -14.74 -11.13
C ASN A 85 -12.58 -14.92 -9.63
N ALA A 86 -11.51 -14.33 -9.06
CA ALA A 86 -11.21 -14.44 -7.65
C ALA A 86 -10.58 -13.16 -7.11
N GLN A 87 -11.09 -12.68 -5.98
CA GLN A 87 -10.56 -11.49 -5.31
C GLN A 87 -9.28 -11.80 -4.53
N GLY A 88 -8.34 -10.87 -4.52
CA GLY A 88 -7.22 -10.90 -3.60
C GLY A 88 -7.65 -10.53 -2.18
N GLY A 89 -7.07 -11.19 -1.18
CA GLY A 89 -7.27 -10.82 0.23
C GLY A 89 -6.63 -9.46 0.56
N ALA A 90 -7.24 -8.70 1.47
CA ALA A 90 -6.66 -7.46 1.95
C ALA A 90 -5.36 -7.72 2.74
N GLY A 91 -4.43 -6.77 2.63
CA GLY A 91 -3.22 -6.70 3.42
C GLY A 91 -3.44 -5.99 4.75
N THR A 92 -2.35 -5.48 5.33
CA THR A 92 -2.40 -4.80 6.65
C THR A 92 -1.79 -3.43 6.56
N VAL A 93 -2.48 -2.44 7.13
CA VAL A 93 -1.94 -1.11 7.41
C VAL A 93 -1.88 -0.95 8.92
N ASN A 94 -0.69 -0.67 9.44
CA ASN A 94 -0.48 -0.35 10.84
C ASN A 94 0.04 1.09 10.94
N LEU A 95 -0.68 1.89 11.70
CA LEU A 95 -0.38 3.29 12.01
C LEU A 95 -0.09 3.37 13.51
N THR A 96 1.12 3.77 13.87
CA THR A 96 1.56 3.86 15.28
C THR A 96 2.07 5.27 15.56
N SER A 97 1.49 5.95 16.55
CA SER A 97 2.08 7.18 17.10
C SER A 97 3.30 6.82 17.94
N GLN A 98 4.39 7.59 17.80
CA GLN A 98 5.56 7.50 18.68
C GLN A 98 5.42 8.44 19.88
#